data_AF-A0A9P6VXN0-F1
#
_entry.id   AF-A0A9P6VXN0-F1
#
_cell.length_a   1.000
_cell.length_b   1.000
_cell.length_c   1.000
_cell.angle_alpha   90.00
_cell.angle_beta   90.00
_cell.angle_gamma   90.00
#
_symmetry.space_group_name_H-M   'P 1'
#
loop_
_entity.id
_entity.type
_entity.pdbx_description
1 polymer ?
#
loop_
_entity_poly.entity_id
_entity_poly.type
_entity_poly.pdbx_seq_one_letter_code
_entity_poly.pdbx_strand_id
1 'polypeptide(L)'
;MAPRMLIAAIGGATGSGKTTLAKHLGRIIPSLLVFQDDFAPPEDKVPIDPRYGWQDWDDRPGAIEWERQREVFHSIRESGQVPPEHSSHDHLNEQVPVEIDVETERKWSERFAALREQLGPDLPKIVVTEGFLILVDPETSRQFDLQFFLRGDYATLKQRRIDRQGYHTAEGGFWKDPPGYWEKCVWPAYLSAHAPLFVDGDVETGAIDPQQGIELFETQEMTMDDMVNRVCERIYAEVQNKSTAAAEPEANGH
;
A
#
# COMPACT_ATOMS: atom_id res chain seq x y z
N MET A 1 25.87 -8.85 5.27
CA MET A 1 24.55 -9.21 5.83
C MET A 1 23.52 -8.35 5.12
N ALA A 2 22.35 -8.90 4.78
CA ALA A 2 21.26 -8.08 4.23
C ALA A 2 20.87 -7.01 5.26
N PRO A 3 20.51 -5.78 4.83
CA PRO A 3 20.08 -4.74 5.75
C PRO A 3 18.82 -5.18 6.50
N ARG A 4 18.66 -4.72 7.74
CA ARG A 4 17.40 -4.90 8.45
C ARG A 4 16.33 -4.05 7.80
N MET A 5 15.21 -4.68 7.47
CA MET A 5 14.08 -4.06 6.77
C MET A 5 12.81 -4.24 7.58
N LEU A 6 11.95 -3.21 7.56
CA LEU A 6 10.56 -3.30 7.93
C LEU A 6 9.72 -2.77 6.76
N ILE A 7 8.84 -3.60 6.21
CA ILE A 7 7.95 -3.23 5.12
C ILE A 7 6.51 -3.19 5.63
N ALA A 8 5.91 -2.00 5.62
CA ALA A 8 4.51 -1.77 5.92
C ALA A 8 3.73 -1.56 4.62
N ALA A 9 2.74 -2.42 4.35
CA ALA A 9 1.93 -2.38 3.14
C ALA A 9 0.50 -1.92 3.43
N ILE A 10 -0.02 -1.05 2.57
CA ILE A 10 -1.35 -0.44 2.68
C ILE A 10 -2.15 -0.83 1.43
N GLY A 11 -3.03 -1.82 1.57
CA GLY A 11 -3.98 -2.27 0.56
C GLY A 11 -5.35 -1.60 0.66
N GLY A 12 -6.21 -1.84 -0.33
CA GLY A 12 -7.60 -1.38 -0.32
C GLY A 12 -8.07 -0.76 -1.63
N ALA A 13 -9.37 -0.52 -1.75
CA ALA A 13 -10.00 -0.06 -2.99
C ALA A 13 -9.41 1.26 -3.54
N THR A 14 -9.52 1.48 -4.84
CA THR A 14 -9.21 2.79 -5.44
C THR A 14 -10.07 3.90 -4.79
N GLY A 15 -9.48 5.05 -4.49
CA GLY A 15 -10.18 6.15 -3.79
C GLY A 15 -10.33 6.02 -2.27
N SER A 16 -9.77 4.97 -1.64
CA SER A 16 -9.89 4.78 -0.17
C SER A 16 -8.95 5.65 0.67
N GLY A 17 -7.97 6.32 0.07
CA GLY A 17 -7.02 7.22 0.77
C GLY A 17 -5.64 6.62 1.06
N LYS A 18 -5.31 5.45 0.49
CA LYS A 18 -4.02 4.76 0.66
C LYS A 18 -2.81 5.63 0.39
N THR A 19 -2.75 6.25 -0.79
CA THR A 19 -1.66 7.14 -1.21
C THR A 19 -1.50 8.32 -0.24
N THR A 20 -2.61 8.91 0.20
CA THR A 20 -2.61 10.01 1.17
C THR A 20 -2.02 9.57 2.52
N LEU A 21 -2.44 8.40 3.02
CA LEU A 21 -1.89 7.80 4.24
C LEU A 21 -0.38 7.53 4.10
N ALA A 22 0.04 6.90 2.99
CA ALA A 22 1.46 6.60 2.73
C ALA A 22 2.33 7.86 2.69
N LYS A 23 1.83 8.96 2.10
CA LYS A 23 2.54 10.24 2.04
C LYS A 23 2.68 10.90 3.40
N HIS A 24 1.64 10.88 4.24
CA HIS A 24 1.75 11.36 5.62
C HIS A 24 2.78 10.56 6.41
N LEU A 25 2.78 9.23 6.26
CA LEU A 25 3.79 8.37 6.88
C LEU A 25 5.20 8.72 6.37
N GLY A 26 5.38 9.00 5.09
CA GLY A 26 6.68 9.41 4.53
C GLY A 26 7.17 10.81 4.97
N ARG A 27 6.28 11.69 5.45
CA ARG A 27 6.66 12.96 6.09
C ARG A 27 7.12 12.76 7.52
N ILE A 28 6.44 11.85 8.23
CA ILE A 28 6.66 11.56 9.66
C ILE A 28 7.87 10.64 9.88
N ILE A 29 8.04 9.64 9.01
CA ILE A 29 9.02 8.57 9.13
C ILE A 29 10.03 8.73 8.02
N PRO A 30 11.35 8.59 8.28
CA PRO A 30 12.36 8.54 7.23
C PRO A 30 12.28 7.19 6.49
N SER A 31 11.21 7.01 5.72
CA SER A 31 10.87 5.79 5.01
C SER A 31 11.08 5.93 3.51
N LEU A 32 11.34 4.80 2.87
CA LEU A 32 11.22 4.65 1.44
C LEU A 32 9.75 4.44 1.06
N LEU A 33 9.24 5.20 0.08
CA LEU A 33 7.89 5.02 -0.46
C LEU A 33 7.93 4.24 -1.77
N VAL A 34 7.03 3.26 -1.92
CA VAL A 34 6.86 2.47 -3.15
C VAL A 34 5.38 2.38 -3.49
N PHE A 35 4.98 2.91 -4.64
CA PHE A 35 3.57 2.96 -5.07
C PHE A 35 3.29 1.87 -6.09
N GLN A 36 2.22 1.09 -5.92
CA GLN A 36 1.92 -0.01 -6.81
C GLN A 36 1.58 0.45 -8.24
N ASP A 37 1.03 1.66 -8.38
CA ASP A 37 0.69 2.25 -9.67
C ASP A 37 1.94 2.40 -10.58
N ASP A 38 3.15 2.42 -10.00
CA ASP A 38 4.42 2.44 -10.75
C ASP A 38 4.71 1.12 -11.51
N PHE A 39 3.95 0.06 -11.20
CA PHE A 39 3.98 -1.25 -11.87
C PHE A 39 2.79 -1.47 -12.81
N ALA A 40 1.99 -0.45 -13.11
CA ALA A 40 1.00 -0.56 -14.17
C ALA A 40 1.72 -0.82 -15.51
N PRO A 41 1.21 -1.73 -16.36
CA PRO A 41 1.80 -1.94 -17.67
C PRO A 41 1.59 -0.71 -18.56
N PRO A 42 2.37 -0.59 -19.63
CA PRO A 42 2.11 0.39 -20.67
C PRO A 42 0.69 0.32 -21.22
N GLU A 43 0.13 1.47 -21.58
CA GLU A 43 -1.25 1.59 -22.08
C GLU A 43 -1.60 0.57 -23.18
N ASP A 44 -0.70 0.35 -24.14
CA ASP A 44 -0.89 -0.58 -25.26
C ASP A 44 -0.87 -2.07 -24.86
N LYS A 45 -0.40 -2.38 -23.64
CA LYS A 45 -0.36 -3.74 -23.08
C LYS A 45 -1.48 -4.03 -22.10
N VAL A 46 -2.25 -3.02 -21.69
CA VAL A 46 -3.43 -3.23 -20.83
C VAL A 46 -4.46 -4.10 -21.56
N PRO A 47 -4.88 -5.24 -21.00
CA PRO A 47 -5.86 -6.10 -21.65
C PRO A 47 -7.18 -5.40 -21.91
N ILE A 48 -7.83 -5.77 -23.01
CA ILE A 48 -9.18 -5.29 -23.34
C ILE A 48 -10.19 -6.30 -22.82
N ASP A 49 -11.14 -5.84 -22.00
CA ASP A 49 -12.27 -6.65 -21.55
C ASP A 49 -13.14 -7.03 -22.77
N PRO A 50 -13.29 -8.34 -23.08
CA PRO A 50 -14.02 -8.78 -24.27
C PRO A 50 -15.53 -8.51 -24.20
N ARG A 51 -16.08 -8.23 -23.00
CA ARG A 51 -17.50 -7.94 -22.79
C ARG A 51 -17.86 -6.52 -23.20
N TYR A 52 -16.95 -5.58 -23.02
CA TYR A 52 -17.22 -4.14 -23.18
C TYR A 52 -16.31 -3.44 -24.20
N GLY A 53 -15.18 -4.06 -24.57
CA GLY A 53 -14.20 -3.47 -25.48
C GLY A 53 -13.40 -2.33 -24.84
N TRP A 54 -13.22 -2.34 -23.52
CA TRP A 54 -12.49 -1.32 -22.76
C TRP A 54 -11.17 -1.89 -22.24
N GLN A 55 -10.13 -1.07 -22.13
CA GLN A 55 -8.94 -1.43 -21.35
C GLN A 55 -9.35 -1.68 -19.90
N ASP A 56 -8.92 -2.80 -19.34
CA ASP A 56 -9.18 -3.19 -17.95
C ASP A 56 -7.95 -2.91 -17.09
N TRP A 57 -7.96 -1.72 -16.49
CA TRP A 57 -6.91 -1.21 -15.61
C TRP A 57 -7.01 -1.73 -14.16
N ASP A 58 -8.06 -2.48 -13.83
CA ASP A 58 -8.36 -2.84 -12.45
C ASP A 58 -8.37 -4.36 -12.23
N ASP A 59 -8.52 -5.17 -13.29
CA ASP A 59 -8.50 -6.62 -13.19
C ASP A 59 -7.09 -7.18 -12.91
N ARG A 60 -7.02 -8.04 -11.89
CA ARG A 60 -5.78 -8.60 -11.34
C ARG A 60 -4.83 -9.18 -12.41
N PRO A 61 -5.27 -9.97 -13.40
CA PRO A 61 -4.35 -10.61 -14.36
C PRO A 61 -3.57 -9.61 -15.22
N GLY A 62 -4.10 -8.41 -15.45
CA GLY A 62 -3.60 -7.46 -16.44
C GLY A 62 -3.18 -6.11 -15.89
N ALA A 63 -3.70 -5.71 -14.73
CA ALA A 63 -3.49 -4.35 -14.21
C ALA A 63 -2.07 -4.07 -13.72
N ILE A 64 -1.28 -5.10 -13.39
CA ILE A 64 0.04 -4.98 -12.77
C ILE A 64 1.06 -5.86 -13.49
N GLU A 65 2.26 -5.32 -13.74
CA GLU A 65 3.46 -6.06 -14.13
C GLU A 65 4.00 -6.86 -12.93
N TRP A 66 3.33 -7.98 -12.60
CA TRP A 66 3.60 -8.77 -11.38
C TRP A 66 5.05 -9.23 -11.22
N GLU A 67 5.69 -9.65 -12.31
CA GLU A 67 7.10 -10.08 -12.27
C GLU A 67 8.01 -8.93 -11.85
N ARG A 68 7.83 -7.74 -12.46
CA ARG A 68 8.57 -6.53 -12.11
C ARG A 68 8.31 -6.11 -10.66
N GLN A 69 7.06 -6.17 -10.19
CA GLN A 69 6.74 -5.89 -8.79
C GLN A 69 7.50 -6.83 -7.84
N ARG A 70 7.45 -8.14 -8.10
CA ARG A 70 8.13 -9.15 -7.28
C ARG A 70 9.64 -8.93 -7.25
N GLU A 71 10.26 -8.69 -8.41
CA GLU A 71 11.69 -8.41 -8.52
C GLU A 71 12.10 -7.17 -7.70
N VAL A 72 11.31 -6.09 -7.77
CA VAL A 72 11.58 -4.89 -6.98
C VAL A 72 11.49 -5.18 -5.47
N PHE A 73 10.47 -5.88 -4.99
CA PHE A 73 10.36 -6.20 -3.56
C PHE A 73 11.42 -7.20 -3.07
N HIS A 74 11.82 -8.17 -3.89
CA HIS A 74 12.98 -9.03 -3.60
C HIS A 74 14.26 -8.21 -3.49
N SER A 75 14.52 -7.31 -4.45
CA SER A 75 15.69 -6.42 -4.42
C SER A 75 15.69 -5.48 -3.21
N ILE A 76 14.53 -4.92 -2.84
CA ILE A 76 14.38 -4.11 -1.62
C ILE A 76 14.73 -4.92 -0.39
N ARG A 77 14.31 -6.19 -0.30
CA ARG A 77 14.64 -7.07 0.82
C ARG A 77 16.13 -7.44 0.88
N GLU A 78 16.76 -7.64 -0.26
CA GLU A 78 18.18 -8.02 -0.34
C GLU A 78 19.14 -6.84 -0.13
N SER A 79 18.84 -5.68 -0.73
CA SER A 79 19.75 -4.52 -0.80
C SER A 79 19.33 -3.35 0.09
N GLY A 80 18.07 -3.32 0.51
CA GLY A 80 17.47 -2.18 1.20
C GLY A 80 17.44 -0.91 0.35
N GLN A 81 17.50 -1.04 -0.98
CA GLN A 81 17.41 0.06 -1.93
C GLN A 81 16.33 -0.26 -2.95
N VAL A 82 15.67 0.78 -3.46
CA VAL A 82 14.86 0.62 -4.66
C VAL A 82 15.81 0.49 -5.85
N PRO A 83 15.55 -0.43 -6.79
CA PRO A 83 16.36 -0.52 -7.99
C PRO A 83 16.36 0.80 -8.79
N PRO A 84 17.50 1.27 -9.31
CA PRO A 84 17.62 2.55 -10.03
C PRO A 84 16.66 2.71 -11.22
N GLU A 85 16.25 1.59 -11.82
CA GLU A 85 15.30 1.50 -12.93
C GLU A 85 13.84 1.74 -12.53
N HIS A 86 13.52 1.75 -11.23
CA HIS A 86 12.18 2.07 -10.75
C HIS A 86 12.01 3.59 -10.64
N SER A 87 11.17 4.13 -11.51
CA SER A 87 10.73 5.51 -11.49
C SER A 87 9.33 5.60 -10.93
N SER A 88 9.11 6.53 -10.00
CA SER A 88 7.78 6.77 -9.45
C SER A 88 7.04 7.85 -10.22
N HIS A 89 5.80 7.54 -10.60
CA HIS A 89 4.92 8.40 -11.38
C HIS A 89 3.68 8.84 -10.59
N ASP A 90 3.60 8.55 -9.28
CA ASP A 90 2.49 8.98 -8.41
C ASP A 90 2.21 10.50 -8.49
N HIS A 91 3.25 11.31 -8.70
CA HIS A 91 3.14 12.76 -8.85
C HIS A 91 2.30 13.21 -10.05
N LEU A 92 1.99 12.32 -10.99
CA LEU A 92 1.19 12.63 -12.18
C LEU A 92 -0.30 12.77 -11.88
N ASN A 93 -0.81 12.16 -10.79
CA ASN A 93 -2.24 12.19 -10.49
C ASN A 93 -2.59 13.23 -9.44
N GLU A 94 -3.63 14.04 -9.70
CA GLU A 94 -4.14 15.02 -8.74
C GLU A 94 -4.62 14.32 -7.45
N GLN A 95 -4.31 14.96 -6.32
CA GLN A 95 -4.65 14.48 -5.00
C GLN A 95 -5.32 15.59 -4.23
N VAL A 96 -6.49 15.29 -3.66
CA VAL A 96 -7.17 16.21 -2.75
C VAL A 96 -6.40 16.19 -1.42
N PRO A 97 -5.87 17.32 -0.94
CA PRO A 97 -5.17 17.35 0.33
C PRO A 97 -6.14 17.03 1.47
N VAL A 98 -5.85 15.96 2.20
CA VAL A 98 -6.49 15.63 3.48
C VAL A 98 -5.43 15.87 4.53
N GLU A 99 -5.50 17.00 5.22
CA GLU A 99 -4.56 17.34 6.28
C GLU A 99 -4.80 16.49 7.52
N ILE A 100 -3.73 16.29 8.30
CA ILE A 100 -3.78 15.70 9.64
C ILE A 100 -3.49 16.79 10.68
N ASP A 101 -3.78 16.52 11.95
CA ASP A 101 -3.42 17.42 13.02
C ASP A 101 -1.88 17.59 13.10
N VAL A 102 -1.44 18.84 13.18
CA VAL A 102 -0.03 19.19 13.38
C VAL A 102 0.51 18.55 14.66
N GLU A 103 -0.32 18.37 15.68
CA GLU A 103 0.08 17.66 16.90
C GLU A 103 0.35 16.16 16.63
N THR A 104 -0.44 15.50 15.78
CA THR A 104 -0.21 14.12 15.35
C THR A 104 1.12 14.00 14.62
N GLU A 105 1.34 14.83 13.60
CA GLU A 105 2.59 14.83 12.82
C GLU A 105 3.81 15.08 13.72
N ARG A 106 3.75 16.12 14.57
CA ARG A 106 4.83 16.47 15.50
C ARG A 106 5.13 15.35 16.48
N LYS A 107 4.10 14.79 17.14
CA LYS A 107 4.23 13.69 18.12
C LYS A 107 4.98 12.52 17.52
N TRP A 108 4.61 12.08 16.32
CA TRP A 108 5.24 10.92 15.71
C TRP A 108 6.63 11.21 15.15
N SER A 109 6.81 12.40 14.55
CA SER A 109 8.13 12.83 14.08
C SER A 109 9.16 12.85 15.21
N GLU A 110 8.80 13.39 16.37
CA GLU A 110 9.65 13.39 17.57
C GLU A 110 9.96 11.97 18.06
N ARG A 111 8.97 11.07 18.08
CA ARG A 111 9.17 9.68 18.50
C ARG A 111 10.10 8.91 17.56
N PHE A 112 9.93 9.05 16.26
CA PHE A 112 10.81 8.38 15.28
C PHE A 112 12.21 8.99 15.25
N ALA A 113 12.35 10.30 15.48
CA ALA A 113 13.66 10.94 15.67
C ALA A 113 14.39 10.36 16.88
N ALA A 114 13.73 10.26 18.03
CA ALA A 114 14.29 9.66 19.24
C ALA A 114 14.65 8.17 19.02
N LEU A 115 13.81 7.42 18.31
CA LEU A 115 14.06 6.01 17.99
C LEU A 115 15.31 5.84 17.11
N ARG A 116 15.50 6.75 16.14
CA ARG A 116 16.71 6.80 15.29
C ARG A 116 17.96 7.12 16.10
N GLU A 117 17.89 8.04 17.05
CA GLU A 117 19.01 8.35 17.95
C GLU A 117 19.35 7.17 18.86
N GLN A 118 18.33 6.46 19.36
CA GLN A 118 18.50 5.31 20.24
C GLN A 118 19.12 4.11 19.51
N LEU A 119 18.65 3.78 18.30
CA LEU A 119 19.05 2.57 17.57
C LEU A 119 20.21 2.83 16.59
N GLY A 120 20.41 4.06 16.15
CA GLY A 120 21.47 4.43 15.21
C GLY A 120 21.53 3.50 13.98
N PRO A 121 22.65 2.80 13.74
CA PRO A 121 22.80 1.89 12.60
C PRO A 121 21.94 0.61 12.70
N ASP A 122 21.43 0.28 13.88
CA ASP A 122 20.57 -0.89 14.10
C ASP A 122 19.10 -0.63 13.75
N LEU A 123 18.74 0.65 13.50
CA LEU A 123 17.40 1.00 13.02
C LEU A 123 17.16 0.31 11.66
N PRO A 124 16.10 -0.52 11.52
CA PRO A 124 15.74 -1.08 10.24
C PRO A 124 15.39 0.03 9.25
N LYS A 125 15.73 -0.15 7.98
CA LYS A 125 15.17 0.68 6.92
C LYS A 125 13.67 0.40 6.84
N ILE A 126 12.89 1.47 6.90
CA ILE A 126 11.43 1.39 6.84
C ILE A 126 11.01 1.64 5.40
N VAL A 127 10.16 0.76 4.88
CA VAL A 127 9.51 0.91 3.58
C VAL A 127 8.01 0.99 3.82
N VAL A 128 7.38 2.01 3.27
CA VAL A 128 5.92 2.11 3.21
C VAL A 128 5.52 1.91 1.76
N THR A 129 4.69 0.90 1.52
CA THR A 129 4.15 0.63 0.19
C THR A 129 2.64 0.66 0.22
N GLU A 130 2.04 1.05 -0.89
CA GLU A 130 0.59 1.08 -1.03
C GLU A 130 0.17 0.69 -2.44
N GLY A 131 -1.04 0.14 -2.55
CA GLY A 131 -1.60 -0.23 -3.85
C GLY A 131 -2.95 -0.90 -3.74
N PHE A 132 -3.73 -0.84 -4.81
CA PHE A 132 -5.09 -1.38 -4.80
C PHE A 132 -5.13 -2.91 -4.95
N LEU A 133 -4.03 -3.55 -5.35
CA LEU A 133 -3.84 -5.01 -5.40
C LEU A 133 -2.56 -5.45 -4.65
N ILE A 134 -1.95 -4.59 -3.84
CA ILE A 134 -0.61 -4.82 -3.26
C ILE A 134 -0.57 -6.05 -2.36
N LEU A 135 -1.70 -6.40 -1.73
CA LEU A 135 -1.84 -7.54 -0.84
C LEU A 135 -2.35 -8.82 -1.55
N VAL A 136 -2.65 -8.74 -2.85
CA VAL A 136 -3.32 -9.83 -3.60
C VAL A 136 -2.34 -10.87 -4.13
N ASP A 137 -1.08 -10.48 -4.37
CA ASP A 137 -0.03 -11.38 -4.82
C ASP A 137 0.74 -12.01 -3.64
N PRO A 138 0.61 -13.33 -3.38
CA PRO A 138 1.24 -13.96 -2.22
C PRO A 138 2.77 -13.91 -2.22
N GLU A 139 3.40 -13.83 -3.40
CA GLU A 139 4.86 -13.74 -3.47
C GLU A 139 5.35 -12.38 -2.98
N THR A 140 4.68 -11.31 -3.41
CA THR A 140 4.94 -9.96 -2.92
C THR A 140 4.54 -9.81 -1.46
N SER A 141 3.32 -10.23 -1.07
CA SER A 141 2.79 -9.95 0.27
C SER A 141 3.54 -10.67 1.39
N ARG A 142 4.13 -11.83 1.12
CA ARG A 142 5.04 -12.52 2.07
C ARG A 142 6.29 -11.71 2.42
N GLN A 143 6.62 -10.70 1.62
CA GLN A 143 7.71 -9.76 1.91
C GLN A 143 7.28 -8.65 2.86
N PHE A 144 6.04 -8.57 3.33
CA PHE A 144 5.57 -7.48 4.20
C PHE A 144 5.56 -7.89 5.67
N ASP A 145 6.03 -7.01 6.56
CA ASP A 145 6.01 -7.22 8.02
C ASP A 145 4.70 -6.76 8.65
N LEU A 146 4.13 -5.67 8.12
CA LEU A 146 2.86 -5.10 8.57
C LEU A 146 1.96 -4.91 7.35
N GLN A 147 0.70 -5.28 7.47
CA GLN A 147 -0.27 -5.19 6.38
C GLN A 147 -1.56 -4.53 6.89
N PHE A 148 -2.00 -3.50 6.18
CA PHE A 148 -3.20 -2.74 6.49
C PHE A 148 -4.12 -2.75 5.27
N PHE A 149 -5.44 -2.81 5.48
CA PHE A 149 -6.41 -2.75 4.41
C PHE A 149 -7.43 -1.66 4.67
N LEU A 150 -7.53 -0.68 3.77
CA LEU A 150 -8.51 0.39 3.84
C LEU A 150 -9.77 0.00 3.08
N ARG A 151 -10.83 -0.34 3.83
CA ARG A 151 -12.16 -0.57 3.29
C ARG A 151 -12.97 0.73 3.32
N GLY A 152 -13.62 1.02 2.21
CA GLY A 152 -14.54 2.15 2.08
C GLY A 152 -15.87 1.70 1.51
N ASP A 153 -16.91 2.48 1.74
CA ASP A 153 -18.23 2.20 1.21
C ASP A 153 -18.29 2.41 -0.32
N TYR A 154 -19.14 1.62 -0.98
CA TYR A 154 -19.31 1.64 -2.44
C TYR A 154 -19.61 3.03 -3.00
N ALA A 155 -20.54 3.77 -2.39
CA ALA A 155 -21.05 5.03 -2.92
C ALA A 155 -19.98 6.13 -2.87
N THR A 156 -19.28 6.23 -1.75
CA THR A 156 -18.18 7.16 -1.50
C THR A 156 -17.02 6.87 -2.43
N LEU A 157 -16.58 5.61 -2.54
CA LEU A 157 -15.46 5.25 -3.42
C LEU A 157 -15.80 5.50 -4.88
N LYS A 158 -17.03 5.15 -5.31
CA LYS A 158 -17.53 5.45 -6.65
C LYS A 158 -17.50 6.94 -6.94
N GLN A 159 -18.01 7.77 -6.02
CA GLN A 159 -18.04 9.22 -6.20
C GLN A 159 -16.62 9.79 -6.30
N ARG A 160 -15.70 9.36 -5.42
CA ARG A 160 -14.29 9.78 -5.47
C ARG A 160 -13.60 9.38 -6.78
N ARG A 161 -13.89 8.20 -7.34
CA ARG A 161 -13.35 7.77 -8.64
C ARG A 161 -13.86 8.67 -9.77
N ILE A 162 -15.14 8.98 -9.78
CA ILE A 162 -15.76 9.88 -10.77
C ILE A 162 -15.15 11.28 -10.67
N ASP A 163 -14.99 11.80 -9.46
CA ASP A 163 -14.47 13.14 -9.19
C ASP A 163 -12.99 13.30 -9.58
N ARG A 164 -12.23 12.20 -9.67
CA ARG A 164 -10.83 12.20 -10.14
C ARG A 164 -10.71 12.54 -11.63
N GLN A 165 -11.80 12.46 -12.40
CA GLN A 165 -11.92 12.80 -13.84
C GLN A 165 -11.04 12.01 -14.84
N GLY A 166 -10.01 11.30 -14.37
CA GLY A 166 -9.17 10.39 -15.14
C GLY A 166 -7.84 10.10 -14.45
N TYR A 167 -6.95 9.40 -15.17
CA TYR A 167 -5.67 8.90 -14.69
C TYR A 167 -4.59 9.18 -15.73
N HIS A 168 -3.45 9.71 -15.30
CA HIS A 168 -2.29 9.82 -16.18
C HIS A 168 -1.58 8.46 -16.30
N THR A 169 -1.25 8.07 -17.52
CA THR A 169 -0.47 6.84 -17.77
C THR A 169 1.03 7.12 -17.65
N ALA A 170 1.82 6.07 -17.46
CA ALA A 170 3.28 6.19 -17.38
C ALA A 170 3.90 6.77 -18.66
N GLU A 171 3.25 6.59 -19.81
CA GLU A 171 3.68 7.10 -21.12
C GLU A 171 3.30 8.57 -21.36
N GLY A 172 2.69 9.24 -20.38
CA GLY A 172 2.20 10.61 -20.51
C GLY A 172 0.85 10.74 -21.21
N GLY A 173 0.11 9.63 -21.34
CA GLY A 173 -1.28 9.61 -21.80
C GLY A 173 -2.27 9.99 -20.69
N PHE A 174 -3.56 9.92 -21.02
CA PHE A 174 -4.65 10.19 -20.08
C PHE A 174 -5.81 9.22 -20.31
N TRP A 175 -6.04 8.34 -19.33
CA TRP A 175 -7.17 7.44 -19.30
C TRP A 175 -8.37 8.10 -18.63
N LYS A 176 -9.54 7.99 -19.27
CA LYS A 176 -10.81 8.39 -18.67
C LYS A 176 -11.78 7.21 -18.70
N ASP A 177 -12.25 6.84 -17.52
CA ASP A 177 -13.23 5.79 -17.35
C ASP A 177 -14.45 5.99 -18.27
N PRO A 178 -14.80 5.01 -19.13
CA PRO A 178 -16.01 5.09 -19.93
C PRO A 178 -17.27 5.01 -19.05
N PRO A 179 -18.45 5.44 -19.54
CA PRO A 179 -19.69 5.37 -18.78
C PRO A 179 -20.00 3.94 -18.30
N GLY A 180 -20.13 3.79 -16.98
CA GLY A 180 -20.41 2.50 -16.32
C GLY A 180 -19.19 1.63 -16.04
N TYR A 181 -17.97 2.13 -16.26
CA TYR A 181 -16.73 1.40 -15.99
C TYR A 181 -16.59 0.96 -14.52
N TRP A 182 -17.07 1.79 -13.58
CA TRP A 182 -17.07 1.46 -12.16
C TRP A 182 -17.83 0.17 -11.86
N GLU A 183 -19.09 0.09 -12.29
CA GLU A 183 -19.98 -1.03 -12.03
C GLU A 183 -19.57 -2.31 -12.76
N LYS A 184 -18.92 -2.14 -13.92
CA LYS A 184 -18.66 -3.23 -14.86
C LYS A 184 -17.25 -3.82 -14.73
N CYS A 185 -16.28 -2.99 -14.36
CA CYS A 185 -14.87 -3.36 -14.29
C CYS A 185 -14.31 -3.14 -12.88
N VAL A 186 -14.26 -1.88 -12.40
CA VAL A 186 -13.56 -1.53 -11.13
C VAL A 186 -14.10 -2.29 -9.93
N TRP A 187 -15.40 -2.21 -9.65
CA TRP A 187 -15.98 -2.82 -8.46
C TRP A 187 -15.96 -4.36 -8.51
N PRO A 188 -16.36 -5.01 -9.63
CA PRO A 188 -16.22 -6.46 -9.75
C PRO A 188 -14.77 -6.95 -9.61
N ALA A 189 -13.80 -6.24 -10.20
CA ALA A 189 -12.39 -6.57 -10.07
C ALA A 189 -11.91 -6.45 -8.62
N TYR A 190 -12.30 -5.36 -7.92
CA TYR A 190 -12.03 -5.18 -6.50
C TYR A 190 -12.58 -6.33 -5.65
N LEU A 191 -13.85 -6.70 -5.82
CA LEU A 191 -14.46 -7.80 -5.05
C LEU A 191 -13.76 -9.13 -5.34
N SER A 192 -13.56 -9.46 -6.61
CA SER A 192 -12.95 -10.72 -7.03
C SER A 192 -11.50 -10.86 -6.54
N ALA A 193 -10.70 -9.79 -6.68
CA ALA A 193 -9.29 -9.80 -6.30
C ALA A 193 -9.09 -9.94 -4.78
N HIS A 194 -9.98 -9.36 -3.98
CA HIS A 194 -9.83 -9.31 -2.53
C HIS A 194 -10.64 -10.35 -1.78
N ALA A 195 -11.63 -11.01 -2.40
CA ALA A 195 -12.42 -12.06 -1.76
C ALA A 195 -11.57 -13.08 -0.97
N PRO A 196 -10.40 -13.56 -1.45
CA PRO A 196 -9.57 -14.49 -0.69
C PRO A 196 -9.03 -13.95 0.65
N LEU A 197 -9.04 -12.63 0.88
CA LEU A 197 -8.57 -11.99 2.11
C LEU A 197 -9.66 -11.94 3.20
N PHE A 198 -10.93 -12.15 2.84
CA PHE A 198 -12.08 -11.98 3.72
C PHE A 198 -12.75 -13.31 4.05
N VAL A 199 -13.30 -13.40 5.25
CA VAL A 199 -14.12 -14.55 5.68
C VAL A 199 -15.30 -14.70 4.71
N ASP A 200 -15.50 -15.93 4.22
CA ASP A 200 -16.52 -16.29 3.24
C ASP A 200 -16.46 -15.49 1.92
N GLY A 201 -15.37 -14.77 1.66
CA GLY A 201 -15.24 -13.91 0.48
C GLY A 201 -16.03 -12.60 0.55
N ASP A 202 -16.56 -12.23 1.72
CA ASP A 202 -17.35 -10.99 1.88
C ASP A 202 -16.43 -9.78 2.09
N VAL A 203 -16.04 -9.17 0.97
CA VAL A 203 -15.19 -7.97 0.96
C VAL A 203 -15.93 -6.73 1.50
N GLU A 204 -17.24 -6.64 1.29
CA GLU A 204 -18.02 -5.43 1.54
C GLU A 204 -18.30 -5.24 3.03
N THR A 205 -18.67 -6.32 3.73
CA THR A 205 -19.04 -6.26 5.15
C THR A 205 -18.33 -7.26 6.03
N GLY A 206 -17.72 -8.29 5.44
CA GLY A 206 -17.10 -9.39 6.16
C GLY A 206 -15.86 -8.96 6.94
N ALA A 207 -15.46 -9.77 7.90
CA ALA A 207 -14.17 -9.61 8.55
C ALA A 207 -13.05 -10.08 7.61
N ILE A 208 -11.86 -9.47 7.73
CA ILE A 208 -10.65 -10.07 7.17
C ILE A 208 -10.40 -11.42 7.86
N ASP A 209 -9.98 -12.43 7.11
CA ASP A 209 -9.57 -13.71 7.68
C ASP A 209 -8.37 -13.48 8.62
N PRO A 210 -8.47 -13.83 9.92
CA PRO A 210 -7.39 -13.65 10.88
C PRO A 210 -6.05 -14.29 10.46
N GLN A 211 -6.07 -15.32 9.62
CA GLN A 211 -4.85 -15.96 9.11
C GLN A 211 -4.05 -15.07 8.15
N GLN A 212 -4.67 -14.04 7.58
CA GLN A 212 -3.98 -13.09 6.70
C GLN A 212 -3.03 -12.17 7.47
N GLY A 213 -3.27 -11.97 8.78
CA GLY A 213 -2.48 -11.02 9.58
C GLY A 213 -2.62 -9.56 9.12
N ILE A 214 -3.68 -9.24 8.38
CA ILE A 214 -3.96 -7.90 7.86
C ILE A 214 -4.86 -7.17 8.85
N GLU A 215 -4.51 -5.93 9.16
CA GLU A 215 -5.33 -5.05 9.98
C GLU A 215 -6.31 -4.23 9.12
N LEU A 216 -7.61 -4.41 9.36
CA LEU A 216 -8.68 -3.75 8.60
C LEU A 216 -8.98 -2.36 9.17
N PHE A 217 -9.00 -1.33 8.31
CA PHE A 217 -9.46 0.01 8.62
C PHE A 217 -10.74 0.34 7.85
N GLU A 218 -11.80 0.66 8.59
CA GLU A 218 -13.03 1.21 8.03
C GLU A 218 -12.87 2.72 7.84
N THR A 219 -12.70 3.15 6.60
CA THR A 219 -12.39 4.57 6.28
C THR A 219 -13.53 5.54 6.62
N GLN A 220 -14.74 5.03 6.84
CA GLN A 220 -15.91 5.76 7.31
C GLN A 220 -15.99 5.89 8.84
N GLU A 221 -15.23 5.08 9.58
CA GLU A 221 -15.17 5.09 11.05
C GLU A 221 -13.86 5.68 11.60
N MET A 222 -12.87 5.85 10.72
CA MET A 222 -11.55 6.35 11.07
C MET A 222 -11.22 7.62 10.28
N THR A 223 -10.73 8.64 10.98
CA THR A 223 -10.14 9.81 10.34
C THR A 223 -8.75 9.47 9.78
N MET A 224 -8.20 10.36 8.95
CA MET A 224 -6.81 10.22 8.49
C MET A 224 -5.83 10.26 9.68
N ASP A 225 -6.10 11.08 10.70
CA ASP A 225 -5.35 11.11 11.94
C ASP A 225 -5.37 9.75 12.67
N ASP A 226 -6.54 9.10 12.77
CA ASP A 226 -6.66 7.79 13.42
C ASP A 226 -5.83 6.74 12.68
N MET A 227 -5.91 6.72 11.35
CA MET A 227 -5.14 5.79 10.52
C MET A 227 -3.63 6.05 10.63
N VAL A 228 -3.19 7.32 10.58
CA VAL A 228 -1.77 7.69 10.77
C VAL A 228 -1.28 7.26 12.15
N ASN A 229 -2.02 7.60 13.21
CA ASN A 229 -1.67 7.21 14.57
C ASN A 229 -1.52 5.69 14.68
N ARG A 230 -2.48 4.96 14.12
CA ARG A 230 -2.50 3.50 14.21
C ARG A 230 -1.32 2.87 13.47
N VAL A 231 -1.05 3.28 12.24
CA VAL A 231 0.09 2.73 11.47
C VAL A 231 1.42 3.10 12.14
N CYS A 232 1.58 4.34 12.60
CA CYS A 232 2.78 4.75 13.33
C CYS A 232 3.00 3.94 14.62
N GLU A 233 1.94 3.65 15.40
CA GLU A 233 2.03 2.77 16.57
C GLU A 233 2.55 1.38 16.21
N ARG A 234 1.99 0.77 15.16
CA ARG A 234 2.38 -0.57 14.71
C ARG A 234 3.82 -0.60 14.23
N ILE A 235 4.23 0.37 13.40
CA ILE A 235 5.61 0.46 12.92
C ILE A 235 6.55 0.68 14.11
N TYR A 236 6.24 1.62 15.02
CA TYR A 236 7.10 1.93 16.16
C TYR A 236 7.30 0.70 17.06
N ALA A 237 6.23 0.00 17.41
CA ALA A 237 6.29 -1.21 18.22
C ALA A 237 7.10 -2.33 17.55
N GLU A 238 6.90 -2.53 16.24
CA GLU A 238 7.60 -3.57 15.48
C GLU A 238 9.10 -3.28 15.37
N VAL A 239 9.50 -2.02 15.17
CA VAL A 239 10.92 -1.62 15.20
C VAL A 239 11.53 -1.91 16.57
N GLN A 240 10.83 -1.59 17.66
CA GLN A 240 11.31 -1.88 19.00
C GLN A 240 11.47 -3.39 19.26
N ASN A 241 10.48 -4.20 18.87
CA ASN A 241 10.51 -5.66 19.04
C ASN A 241 11.66 -6.32 18.27
N LYS A 242 11.86 -5.93 17.00
CA LYS A 242 12.99 -6.43 16.18
C LYS A 242 14.35 -6.02 16.75
N SER A 243 14.41 -4.92 17.50
CA SER A 243 15.64 -4.45 18.16
C SER A 243 15.94 -5.27 19.42
N THR A 244 14.95 -5.60 20.25
CA THR A 244 15.15 -6.46 21.43
C THR A 244 15.51 -7.89 21.06
N ALA A 245 14.87 -8.48 20.04
CA ALA A 245 15.20 -9.83 19.56
C ALA A 245 16.64 -9.93 19.01
N ALA A 246 17.26 -8.81 18.63
CA ALA A 246 18.66 -8.73 18.23
C ALA A 246 19.65 -8.84 19.39
N ALA A 247 19.24 -8.39 20.57
CA ALA A 247 20.09 -8.16 21.71
C ALA A 247 20.20 -9.39 22.63
N GLU A 248 19.32 -10.39 22.43
CA GLU A 248 19.46 -11.70 23.06
C GLU A 248 20.47 -12.53 22.24
N PRO A 249 21.67 -12.84 22.77
CA PRO A 249 22.56 -13.77 22.11
C PRO A 249 21.87 -15.14 22.08
N GLU A 250 22.08 -15.91 21.01
CA GLU A 250 21.78 -17.35 20.98
C GLU A 250 22.56 -18.06 22.10
N ALA A 251 22.03 -18.01 23.32
CA ALA A 251 22.40 -18.87 24.40
C ALA A 251 21.72 -20.21 24.13
N ASN A 252 22.31 -21.02 23.23
CA ASN A 252 22.39 -22.47 23.33
C ASN A 252 23.00 -23.08 22.07
N GLY A 253 24.24 -23.53 22.23
CA GLY A 253 24.95 -24.39 21.28
C GLY A 253 26.15 -25.02 21.97
N HIS A 254 25.90 -25.78 23.05
CA HIS A 254 26.83 -26.78 23.60
C HIS A 254 26.45 -28.15 23.06
#